data_AF-A0A947C828-F1
#
_entry.id   AF-A0A947C828-F1
#
_cell.length_a   1.000
_cell.length_b   1.000
_cell.length_c   1.000
_cell.angle_alpha   90.00
_cell.angle_beta   90.00
_cell.angle_gamma   90.00
#
_symmetry.space_group_name_H-M   'P 1'
#
loop_
_entity.id
_entity.type
_entity.pdbx_description
1 polymer ?
#
loop_
_entity_poly.entity_id
_entity_poly.type
_entity_poly.pdbx_seq_one_letter_code
_entity_poly.pdbx_strand_id
1 'polypeptide(L)'
;MSERDPLVRYRDKRTAGATPEPGVAVPPEDAGSEASGAPTGGLFVIHKHVASRLHWDLRLELGGALRSWAVPKGPSLDPAEKRLAVHVEDHPLEYVDFEDVIPPGNYGAGPMIVWDRGNWVALEDPEAGMLDGKLLFELRGHKLRGVWTLVKLKKTENEWLLIREKRTLSRAELAAAPNADAAVPQESILSGLTVEELGAGVDRGDALARRAEDFGAPRRAVRGEGVKLMLAHTAEAPFSDPEWLFELKLDGYRMIAARDGHVCRLHTRNGNDATSWFPEIVRALRSLPVDDFVVDGEIVMHDEAGRPSFQRLQRRARIRRPMDVKRASLRQPGTFYAFDLLAVMGHDLRSVGLEDRKALLRDLVPPAGPLRFVDHFVG
;
A
#
# COMPACT_ATOMS: atom_id res chain seq x y z
N MET A 1 12.21 33.56 8.50
CA MET A 1 11.81 33.83 7.10
C MET A 1 10.59 32.96 6.85
N SER A 2 9.44 33.54 6.47
CA SER A 2 8.25 32.76 6.09
C SER A 2 8.66 31.78 4.99
N GLU A 3 8.65 30.47 5.28
CA GLU A 3 8.77 29.46 4.24
C GLU A 3 7.63 29.68 3.24
N ARG A 4 7.97 29.79 1.95
CA ARG A 4 6.95 29.84 0.91
C ARG A 4 6.22 28.50 0.94
N ASP A 5 4.89 28.56 1.03
CA ASP A 5 4.03 27.39 0.93
C ASP A 5 4.37 26.58 -0.33
N PRO A 6 4.86 25.33 -0.20
CA PRO A 6 5.29 24.51 -1.34
C PRO A 6 4.11 24.09 -2.24
N LEU A 7 2.87 24.16 -1.75
CA LEU A 7 1.69 23.66 -2.45
C LEU A 7 0.99 24.71 -3.32
N VAL A 8 1.52 25.94 -3.44
CA VAL A 8 0.90 27.02 -4.23
C VAL A 8 0.64 26.57 -5.68
N ARG A 9 1.68 26.08 -6.38
CA ARG A 9 1.53 25.64 -7.79
C ARG A 9 0.59 24.45 -7.94
N TYR A 10 0.52 23.59 -6.92
CA TYR A 10 -0.41 22.46 -6.91
C TYR A 10 -1.85 22.96 -6.88
N ARG A 11 -2.17 23.85 -5.95
CA ARG A 11 -3.52 24.41 -5.77
C ARG A 11 -3.94 25.29 -6.96
N ASP A 12 -3.02 26.06 -7.55
CA ASP A 12 -3.29 26.90 -8.73
C ASP A 12 -3.80 26.10 -9.95
N LYS A 13 -3.48 24.80 -10.02
CA LYS A 13 -3.93 23.90 -11.11
C LYS A 13 -5.26 23.18 -10.83
N ARG A 14 -5.88 23.37 -9.66
CA ARG A 14 -7.10 22.64 -9.24
C ARG A 14 -8.22 23.61 -8.87
N THR A 15 -9.45 23.16 -9.08
CA THR A 15 -10.66 23.87 -8.63
C THR A 15 -11.30 23.08 -7.49
N ALA A 16 -11.50 23.72 -6.34
CA ALA A 16 -12.12 23.08 -5.18
C ALA A 16 -13.52 22.55 -5.52
N GLY A 17 -13.79 21.29 -5.18
CA GLY A 17 -15.06 20.62 -5.46
C GLY A 17 -15.22 20.05 -6.88
N ALA A 18 -14.31 20.38 -7.81
CA ALA A 18 -14.32 19.82 -9.18
C ALA A 18 -13.46 18.55 -9.33
N THR A 19 -12.62 18.26 -8.34
CA THR A 19 -11.70 17.13 -8.31
C THR A 19 -11.79 16.41 -6.95
N PRO A 20 -11.68 15.06 -6.90
CA PRO A 20 -11.58 14.31 -5.65
C PRO A 20 -10.17 14.40 -5.01
N GLU A 21 -9.22 15.07 -5.67
CA GLU A 21 -7.85 15.20 -5.18
C GLU A 21 -7.74 15.90 -3.80
N PRO A 22 -6.92 15.39 -2.87
CA PRO A 22 -6.77 15.96 -1.53
C PRO A 22 -5.94 17.26 -1.51
N GLY A 23 -6.15 18.12 -0.51
CA GLY A 23 -5.32 19.31 -0.26
C GLY A 23 -5.68 20.57 -1.07
N VAL A 24 -6.75 20.54 -1.86
CA VAL A 24 -7.26 21.67 -2.66
C VAL A 24 -7.99 22.72 -1.79
N ALA A 25 -8.60 22.32 -0.67
CA ALA A 25 -9.51 23.17 0.13
C ALA A 25 -8.96 23.67 1.49
N VAL A 26 -7.68 23.43 1.81
CA VAL A 26 -7.15 23.66 3.17
C VAL A 26 -6.11 24.81 3.17
N PRO A 27 -6.36 25.95 3.86
CA PRO A 27 -5.29 26.85 4.29
C PRO A 27 -4.42 26.12 5.33
N PRO A 28 -3.10 26.38 5.40
CA PRO A 28 -2.24 25.63 6.32
C PRO A 28 -2.69 25.86 7.77
N GLU A 29 -3.25 24.83 8.42
CA GLU A 29 -3.17 24.73 9.88
C GLU A 29 -1.74 24.32 10.20
N ASP A 30 -1.07 25.10 11.05
CA ASP A 30 0.35 25.02 11.38
C ASP A 30 0.90 23.58 11.37
N ALA A 31 1.55 23.24 10.26
CA ALA A 31 2.43 22.08 10.19
C ALA A 31 3.65 22.42 11.04
N GLY A 32 3.56 22.15 12.35
CA GLY A 32 4.65 22.35 13.29
C GLY A 32 5.93 21.71 12.75
N SER A 33 6.87 22.54 12.35
CA SER A 33 8.21 22.11 11.96
C SER A 33 8.95 21.70 13.22
N GLU A 34 9.16 20.41 13.42
CA GLU A 34 10.18 19.95 14.36
C GLU A 34 11.14 18.98 13.67
N ALA A 35 12.36 19.47 13.48
CA ALA A 35 13.51 18.69 13.08
C ALA A 35 13.94 17.81 14.27
N SER A 36 13.75 16.50 14.17
CA SER A 36 14.42 15.52 15.02
C SER A 36 15.42 14.74 14.17
N GLY A 37 16.70 14.83 14.52
CA GLY A 37 17.81 14.25 13.77
C GLY A 37 17.81 12.71 13.67
N ALA A 38 18.51 12.25 12.62
CA ALA A 38 18.73 10.89 12.10
C ALA A 38 17.66 10.34 11.13
N PRO A 39 18.09 9.47 10.20
CA PRO A 39 18.38 9.81 8.80
C PRO A 39 17.21 10.49 8.07
N THR A 40 17.51 11.40 7.14
CA THR A 40 16.58 12.24 6.37
C THR A 40 15.77 11.44 5.34
N GLY A 41 14.92 10.53 5.81
CA GLY A 41 13.97 9.75 5.01
C GLY A 41 12.51 10.01 5.39
N GLY A 42 11.59 9.72 4.49
CA GLY A 42 10.15 9.95 4.67
C GLY A 42 9.32 8.94 3.88
N LEU A 43 8.07 9.28 3.62
CA LEU A 43 7.17 8.50 2.78
C LEU A 43 7.55 8.61 1.31
N PHE A 44 7.34 7.52 0.56
CA PHE A 44 7.23 7.61 -0.88
C PHE A 44 5.97 6.92 -1.37
N VAL A 45 5.52 7.37 -2.54
CA VAL A 45 4.45 6.74 -3.29
C VAL A 45 4.79 6.78 -4.76
N ILE A 46 4.38 5.74 -5.48
CA ILE A 46 4.38 5.69 -6.93
C ILE A 46 2.94 5.48 -7.36
N HIS A 47 2.36 6.47 -8.04
CA HIS A 47 1.07 6.30 -8.67
C HIS A 47 1.25 5.82 -10.10
N LYS A 48 0.39 4.92 -10.58
CA LYS A 48 0.27 4.61 -12.02
C LYS A 48 -0.98 5.34 -12.53
N HIS A 49 -0.80 6.14 -13.57
CA HIS A 49 -1.78 7.15 -13.95
C HIS A 49 -2.02 7.15 -15.46
N VAL A 50 -3.27 6.90 -15.87
CA VAL A 50 -3.69 7.00 -17.28
C VAL A 50 -4.32 8.37 -17.50
N ALA A 51 -3.47 9.40 -17.64
CA ALA A 51 -3.92 10.73 -18.03
C ALA A 51 -4.06 10.84 -19.56
N SER A 52 -3.57 11.94 -20.16
CA SER A 52 -3.40 12.02 -21.63
C SER A 52 -2.48 10.92 -22.18
N ARG A 53 -1.54 10.44 -21.36
CA ARG A 53 -0.67 9.28 -21.60
C ARG A 53 -0.49 8.52 -20.29
N LEU A 54 -0.34 7.20 -20.40
CA LEU A 54 0.10 6.38 -19.26
C LEU A 54 1.49 6.84 -18.79
N HIS A 55 1.63 7.04 -17.49
CA HIS A 55 2.89 7.33 -16.81
C HIS A 55 2.81 6.92 -15.34
N TRP A 56 3.95 7.02 -14.65
CA TRP A 56 4.04 6.78 -13.21
C TRP A 56 4.52 8.04 -12.51
N ASP A 57 3.86 8.46 -11.44
CA ASP A 57 4.29 9.59 -10.63
C ASP A 57 5.05 9.09 -9.40
N LEU A 58 6.39 9.21 -9.41
CA LEU A 58 7.23 8.98 -8.23
C LEU A 58 7.17 10.21 -7.34
N ARG A 59 6.84 10.03 -6.07
CA ARG A 59 6.79 11.13 -5.10
C ARG A 59 7.54 10.78 -3.82
N LEU A 60 8.39 11.69 -3.36
CA LEU A 60 9.21 11.56 -2.14
C LEU A 60 8.83 12.67 -1.15
N GLU A 61 8.49 12.32 0.08
CA GLU A 61 8.29 13.28 1.18
C GLU A 61 9.61 13.99 1.49
N LEU A 62 9.67 15.30 1.30
CA LEU A 62 10.80 16.17 1.64
C LEU A 62 10.31 17.60 1.89
N GLY A 63 10.70 18.20 3.01
CA GLY A 63 10.33 19.58 3.36
C GLY A 63 8.82 19.77 3.55
N GLY A 64 8.11 18.77 4.12
CA GLY A 64 6.68 18.85 4.41
C GLY A 64 5.74 18.66 3.21
N ALA A 65 6.27 18.34 2.03
CA ALA A 65 5.49 18.05 0.82
C ALA A 65 6.05 16.84 0.06
N LEU A 66 5.30 16.35 -0.92
CA LEU A 66 5.71 15.29 -1.83
C LEU A 66 6.38 15.87 -3.08
N ARG A 67 7.72 15.89 -3.11
CA ARG A 67 8.50 16.20 -4.32
C ARG A 67 8.21 15.15 -5.38
N SER A 68 7.80 15.57 -6.58
CA SER A 68 7.13 14.68 -7.53
C SER A 68 7.81 14.68 -8.91
N TRP A 69 7.90 13.50 -9.51
CA TRP A 69 8.40 13.30 -10.87
C TRP A 69 7.46 12.38 -11.66
N ALA A 70 7.05 12.82 -12.84
CA ALA A 70 6.37 11.99 -13.83
C ALA A 70 7.42 11.15 -14.60
N VAL A 71 7.27 9.84 -14.57
CA VAL A 71 8.14 8.84 -15.18
C VAL A 71 7.37 8.13 -16.30
N PRO A 72 7.47 8.57 -17.57
CA PRO A 72 6.56 8.13 -18.64
C PRO A 72 6.56 6.63 -18.92
N LYS A 73 7.72 5.97 -18.76
CA LYS A 73 7.86 4.52 -18.96
C LYS A 73 7.78 3.72 -17.65
N GLY A 74 7.65 4.42 -16.52
CA GLY A 74 7.77 3.82 -15.20
C GLY A 74 9.22 3.56 -14.77
N PRO A 75 9.45 3.22 -13.49
CA PRO A 75 10.74 2.81 -12.95
C PRO A 75 11.21 1.48 -13.58
N SER A 76 12.52 1.24 -13.56
CA SER A 76 13.12 -0.02 -14.01
C SER A 76 14.03 -0.61 -12.95
N LEU A 77 13.88 -1.90 -12.70
CA LEU A 77 14.77 -2.70 -11.87
C LEU A 77 16.07 -3.06 -12.59
N ASP A 78 16.16 -2.86 -13.92
CA ASP A 78 17.41 -3.00 -14.66
C ASP A 78 18.30 -1.75 -14.47
N PRO A 79 19.45 -1.85 -13.80
CA PRO A 79 20.34 -0.71 -13.59
C PRO A 79 21.01 -0.18 -14.87
N ALA A 80 20.91 -0.90 -16.01
CA ALA A 80 21.35 -0.42 -17.30
C ALA A 80 20.36 0.57 -17.93
N GLU A 81 19.08 0.50 -17.54
CA GLU A 81 18.04 1.39 -18.04
C GLU A 81 17.98 2.70 -17.26
N LYS A 82 18.03 3.82 -17.99
CA LYS A 82 17.85 5.16 -17.42
C LYS A 82 16.47 5.66 -17.79
N ARG A 83 15.60 5.84 -16.79
CA ARG A 83 14.20 6.25 -17.01
C ARG A 83 14.10 7.77 -16.87
N LEU A 84 13.56 8.44 -17.90
CA LEU A 84 13.25 9.87 -17.83
C LEU A 84 12.26 10.11 -16.70
N ALA A 85 12.55 11.06 -15.83
CA ALA A 85 11.75 11.49 -14.70
C ALA A 85 11.61 13.02 -14.77
N VAL A 86 10.43 13.52 -15.15
CA VAL A 86 10.17 14.95 -15.30
C VAL A 86 9.66 15.50 -13.99
N HIS A 87 10.37 16.43 -13.37
CA HIS A 87 9.98 17.08 -12.12
C HIS A 87 8.72 17.92 -12.34
N VAL A 88 7.69 17.69 -11.53
CA VAL A 88 6.38 18.35 -11.59
C VAL A 88 6.11 19.08 -10.26
N GLU A 89 4.90 19.61 -10.08
CA GLU A 89 4.53 20.31 -8.85
C GLU A 89 4.60 19.40 -7.62
N ASP A 90 4.93 19.99 -6.46
CA ASP A 90 4.84 19.28 -5.19
C ASP A 90 3.39 18.88 -4.89
N HIS A 91 3.17 17.79 -4.18
CA HIS A 91 1.84 17.33 -3.80
C HIS A 91 1.68 17.31 -2.27
N PRO A 92 0.45 17.46 -1.74
CA PRO A 92 0.20 17.35 -0.30
C PRO A 92 0.50 15.91 0.18
N LEU A 93 0.86 15.76 1.46
CA LEU A 93 1.16 14.45 2.05
C LEU A 93 -0.05 13.50 1.99
N GLU A 94 -1.26 14.04 2.08
CA GLU A 94 -2.52 13.30 1.93
C GLU A 94 -2.64 12.57 0.58
N TYR A 95 -1.92 13.03 -0.44
CA TYR A 95 -1.92 12.41 -1.77
C TYR A 95 -1.27 11.02 -1.79
N VAL A 96 -0.60 10.60 -0.70
CA VAL A 96 0.09 9.29 -0.60
C VAL A 96 -0.85 8.09 -0.72
N ASP A 97 -2.13 8.26 -0.38
CA ASP A 97 -3.15 7.21 -0.39
C ASP A 97 -4.23 7.48 -1.45
N PHE A 98 -4.01 8.42 -2.39
CA PHE A 98 -5.02 8.79 -3.38
C PHE A 98 -5.13 7.77 -4.52
N GLU A 99 -6.31 7.21 -4.68
CA GLU A 99 -6.66 6.26 -5.73
C GLU A 99 -8.11 6.52 -6.15
N ASP A 100 -8.29 7.04 -7.37
CA ASP A 100 -9.59 7.38 -7.91
C ASP A 100 -9.49 7.72 -9.42
N VAL A 101 -10.63 8.02 -10.03
CA VAL A 101 -10.73 8.60 -11.37
C VAL A 101 -10.84 10.12 -11.28
N ILE A 102 -9.80 10.83 -11.74
CA ILE A 102 -9.82 12.29 -11.83
C ILE A 102 -10.77 12.68 -12.98
N PRO A 103 -11.84 13.47 -12.75
CA PRO A 103 -12.85 13.73 -13.77
C PRO A 103 -12.32 14.49 -14.99
N PRO A 104 -12.88 14.26 -16.19
CA PRO A 104 -12.55 15.00 -17.40
C PRO A 104 -12.63 16.53 -17.21
N GLY A 105 -11.71 17.26 -17.84
CA GLY A 105 -11.63 18.72 -17.72
C GLY A 105 -10.77 19.20 -16.55
N ASN A 106 -10.39 18.33 -15.61
CA ASN A 106 -9.40 18.63 -14.59
C ASN A 106 -7.97 18.35 -15.09
N TYR A 107 -6.99 19.03 -14.48
CA TYR A 107 -5.59 18.73 -14.71
C TYR A 107 -5.27 17.31 -14.25
N GLY A 108 -4.68 16.49 -15.14
CA GLY A 108 -4.43 15.08 -14.84
C GLY A 108 -5.69 14.22 -14.85
N ALA A 109 -6.73 14.57 -15.62
CA ALA A 109 -7.92 13.72 -15.77
C ALA A 109 -7.57 12.29 -16.22
N GLY A 110 -8.18 11.29 -15.57
CA GLY A 110 -7.97 9.87 -15.81
C GLY A 110 -7.88 9.03 -14.53
N PRO A 111 -7.90 7.68 -14.64
CA PRO A 111 -7.75 6.80 -13.50
C PRO A 111 -6.30 6.80 -12.98
N MET A 112 -6.18 6.80 -11.64
CA MET A 112 -4.92 6.75 -10.91
C MET A 112 -5.00 5.71 -9.79
N ILE A 113 -4.02 4.81 -9.73
CA ILE A 113 -3.86 3.83 -8.64
C ILE A 113 -2.61 4.10 -7.82
N VAL A 114 -2.62 3.69 -6.55
CA VAL A 114 -1.42 3.58 -5.73
C VAL A 114 -0.67 2.31 -6.16
N TRP A 115 0.28 2.46 -7.08
CA TRP A 115 1.01 1.33 -7.66
C TRP A 115 2.09 0.80 -6.71
N ASP A 116 2.75 1.66 -5.93
CA ASP A 116 3.62 1.24 -4.83
C ASP A 116 3.69 2.33 -3.76
N ARG A 117 4.04 1.97 -2.53
CA ARG A 117 4.31 2.92 -1.45
C ARG A 117 5.25 2.33 -0.43
N GLY A 118 5.84 3.19 0.39
CA GLY A 118 6.60 2.78 1.55
C GLY A 118 7.39 3.93 2.13
N ASN A 119 8.55 3.60 2.69
CA ASN A 119 9.50 4.59 3.18
C ASN A 119 10.68 4.70 2.21
N TRP A 120 11.19 5.91 2.03
CA TRP A 120 12.47 6.14 1.41
C TRP A 120 13.49 6.63 2.45
N VAL A 121 14.75 6.34 2.24
CA VAL A 121 15.86 6.76 3.10
C VAL A 121 16.88 7.48 2.25
N ALA A 122 17.13 8.76 2.51
CA ALA A 122 18.22 9.47 1.85
C ALA A 122 19.56 8.87 2.29
N LEU A 123 20.46 8.66 1.34
CA LEU A 123 21.83 8.19 1.60
C LEU A 123 22.86 9.33 1.51
N GLU A 124 22.45 10.47 0.99
CA GLU A 124 23.15 11.76 0.97
C GLU A 124 22.19 12.84 1.49
N ASP A 125 22.65 14.08 1.67
CA ASP A 125 21.76 15.19 2.06
C ASP A 125 20.73 15.47 0.95
N PRO A 126 19.42 15.25 1.19
CA PRO A 126 18.42 15.40 0.15
C PRO A 126 18.09 16.85 -0.20
N GLU A 127 18.27 17.81 0.71
CA GLU A 127 18.07 19.23 0.43
C GLU A 127 19.17 19.73 -0.51
N ALA A 128 20.43 19.42 -0.17
CA ALA A 128 21.57 19.70 -1.05
C ALA A 128 21.43 18.97 -2.39
N GLY A 129 21.00 17.69 -2.37
CA GLY A 129 20.80 16.89 -3.57
C GLY A 129 19.72 17.43 -4.52
N MET A 130 18.65 18.03 -3.99
CA MET A 130 17.65 18.72 -4.82
C MET A 130 18.22 19.96 -5.52
N LEU A 131 19.10 20.70 -4.85
CA LEU A 131 19.77 21.89 -5.40
C LEU A 131 20.85 21.50 -6.43
N ASP A 132 21.69 20.53 -6.10
CA ASP A 132 22.81 20.08 -6.92
C ASP A 132 22.38 19.19 -8.09
N GLY A 133 21.13 18.71 -8.07
CA GLY A 133 20.56 17.88 -9.14
C GLY A 133 20.95 16.41 -9.03
N LYS A 134 21.21 15.89 -7.83
CA LYS A 134 21.47 14.48 -7.58
C LYS A 134 20.89 14.04 -6.24
N LEU A 135 19.95 13.10 -6.26
CA LEU A 135 19.46 12.43 -5.05
C LEU A 135 19.88 10.96 -5.08
N LEU A 136 20.53 10.49 -4.02
CA LEU A 136 20.84 9.09 -3.79
C LEU A 136 20.01 8.58 -2.60
N PHE A 137 19.21 7.55 -2.80
CA PHE A 137 18.25 7.09 -1.79
C PHE A 137 17.95 5.59 -1.88
N GLU A 138 17.48 5.01 -0.78
CA GLU A 138 16.93 3.66 -0.71
C GLU A 138 15.40 3.72 -0.70
N LEU A 139 14.73 2.93 -1.55
CA LEU A 139 13.28 2.68 -1.45
C LEU A 139 13.02 1.40 -0.67
N ARG A 140 12.03 1.44 0.23
CA ARG A 140 11.54 0.31 1.01
C ARG A 140 10.03 0.15 0.80
N GLY A 141 9.67 -0.25 -0.42
CA GLY A 141 8.30 -0.41 -0.88
C GLY A 141 7.71 -1.81 -0.74
N HIS A 142 6.48 -1.95 -1.21
CA HIS A 142 5.84 -3.24 -1.43
C HIS A 142 6.32 -3.88 -2.74
N LYS A 143 6.60 -3.08 -3.77
CA LYS A 143 7.10 -3.54 -5.08
C LYS A 143 8.57 -3.18 -5.30
N LEU A 144 8.92 -1.92 -5.12
CA LEU A 144 10.29 -1.44 -5.35
C LEU A 144 11.09 -1.41 -4.06
N ARG A 145 12.30 -1.99 -4.14
CA ARG A 145 13.26 -2.02 -3.04
C ARG A 145 14.67 -1.73 -3.49
N GLY A 146 15.49 -1.27 -2.55
CA GLY A 146 16.92 -1.04 -2.72
C GLY A 146 17.25 0.37 -3.16
N VAL A 147 18.46 0.58 -3.67
CA VAL A 147 19.05 1.91 -3.86
C VAL A 147 18.84 2.45 -5.27
N TRP A 148 18.49 3.73 -5.36
CA TRP A 148 18.14 4.47 -6.56
C TRP A 148 18.81 5.83 -6.58
N THR A 149 18.98 6.37 -7.78
CA THR A 149 19.48 7.72 -7.98
C THR A 149 18.57 8.49 -8.94
N LEU A 150 18.24 9.73 -8.57
CA LEU A 150 17.71 10.74 -9.49
C LEU A 150 18.84 11.71 -9.87
N VAL A 151 19.09 11.89 -11.16
CA VAL A 151 20.11 12.83 -11.67
C VAL A 151 19.51 13.83 -12.66
N LYS A 152 19.61 15.12 -12.37
CA LYS A 152 19.13 16.21 -13.22
C LYS A 152 19.99 16.37 -14.48
N LEU A 153 19.35 16.56 -15.63
CA LEU A 153 20.04 16.85 -16.87
C LEU A 153 20.48 18.32 -16.90
N LYS A 154 21.77 18.56 -17.19
CA LYS A 154 22.39 19.91 -17.14
C LYS A 154 21.74 20.97 -18.06
N LYS A 155 21.03 20.54 -19.12
CA LYS A 155 20.48 21.43 -20.15
C LYS A 155 18.99 21.73 -19.98
N THR A 156 18.37 21.25 -18.92
CA THR A 156 16.92 21.32 -18.72
C THR A 156 16.58 21.74 -17.31
N GLU A 157 15.48 22.47 -17.14
CA GLU A 157 15.08 22.94 -15.81
C GLU A 157 14.44 21.85 -14.96
N ASN A 158 13.80 20.85 -15.58
CA ASN A 158 12.96 19.87 -14.89
C ASN A 158 13.18 18.41 -15.31
N GLU A 159 14.06 18.09 -16.25
CA GLU A 159 14.29 16.69 -16.64
C GLU A 159 15.38 16.03 -15.77
N TRP A 160 15.04 14.86 -15.23
CA TRP A 160 15.92 14.01 -14.45
C TRP A 160 15.95 12.60 -15.04
N LEU A 161 16.92 11.80 -14.61
CA LEU A 161 16.99 10.37 -14.87
C LEU A 161 16.87 9.61 -13.55
N LEU A 162 15.91 8.69 -13.47
CA LEU A 162 15.77 7.69 -12.42
C LEU A 162 16.54 6.43 -12.82
N ILE A 163 17.43 5.97 -11.93
CA ILE A 163 18.36 4.86 -12.20
C ILE A 163 18.44 3.94 -10.98
N ARG A 164 18.35 2.62 -11.19
CA ARG A 164 18.63 1.63 -10.14
C ARG A 164 20.14 1.50 -9.92
N GLU A 165 20.59 1.55 -8.67
CA GLU A 165 22.03 1.50 -8.34
C GLU A 165 22.61 0.08 -8.36
N LYS A 166 23.37 -0.22 -9.41
CA LYS A 166 23.99 -1.55 -9.63
C LYS A 166 24.91 -2.03 -8.51
N ARG A 167 25.60 -1.12 -7.82
CA ARG A 167 26.63 -1.46 -6.81
C ARG A 167 26.04 -2.12 -5.57
N THR A 168 24.74 -2.02 -5.40
CA THR A 168 23.99 -2.58 -4.26
C THR A 168 23.39 -3.94 -4.56
N LEU A 169 23.48 -4.40 -5.81
CA LEU A 169 22.89 -5.65 -6.26
C LEU A 169 23.91 -6.79 -6.18
N SER A 170 23.47 -7.95 -5.73
CA SER A 170 24.20 -9.21 -5.84
C SER A 170 24.35 -9.65 -7.30
N ARG A 171 25.25 -10.59 -7.56
CA ARG A 171 25.45 -11.17 -8.90
C ARG A 171 24.17 -11.83 -9.44
N ALA A 172 23.38 -12.46 -8.57
CA ALA A 172 22.12 -13.10 -8.96
C ALA A 172 21.07 -12.05 -9.35
N GLU A 173 20.94 -10.98 -8.56
CA GLU A 173 20.02 -9.88 -8.88
C GLU A 173 20.41 -9.18 -10.18
N LEU A 174 21.70 -8.94 -10.43
CA LEU A 174 22.18 -8.37 -11.69
C LEU A 174 21.89 -9.26 -12.91
N ALA A 175 21.94 -10.58 -12.75
CA ALA A 175 21.61 -11.51 -13.82
C ALA A 175 20.10 -11.56 -14.12
N ALA A 176 19.26 -11.37 -13.10
CA ALA A 176 17.80 -11.37 -13.23
C ALA A 176 17.21 -10.01 -13.66
N ALA A 177 17.93 -8.91 -13.38
CA ALA A 177 17.51 -7.52 -13.61
C ALA A 177 16.86 -7.25 -14.98
N PRO A 178 17.39 -7.71 -16.13
CA PRO A 178 16.80 -7.43 -17.43
C PRO A 178 15.35 -7.91 -17.62
N ASN A 179 14.90 -8.88 -16.81
CA ASN A 179 13.54 -9.42 -16.87
C ASN A 179 12.74 -9.13 -15.59
N ALA A 180 13.33 -8.42 -14.61
CA ALA A 180 12.73 -8.24 -13.30
C ALA A 180 11.47 -7.37 -13.34
N ASP A 181 11.40 -6.38 -14.23
CA ASP A 181 10.24 -5.49 -14.41
C ASP A 181 8.96 -6.26 -14.75
N ALA A 182 9.07 -7.31 -15.57
CA ALA A 182 7.92 -8.11 -16.00
C ALA A 182 7.28 -8.91 -14.85
N ALA A 183 8.04 -9.19 -13.79
CA ALA A 183 7.55 -9.87 -12.60
C ALA A 183 6.90 -8.93 -11.59
N VAL A 184 6.98 -7.61 -11.80
CA VAL A 184 6.41 -6.63 -10.88
C VAL A 184 4.89 -6.52 -11.11
N PRO A 185 4.06 -6.79 -10.08
CA PRO A 185 2.60 -6.68 -10.20
C PRO A 185 2.17 -5.28 -10.67
N GLN A 186 1.15 -5.21 -11.52
CA GLN A 186 0.69 -3.96 -12.14
C GLN A 186 -0.52 -3.35 -11.44
N GLU A 187 -1.12 -4.08 -10.51
CA GLU A 187 -2.30 -3.77 -9.72
C GLU A 187 -1.98 -2.76 -8.61
N SER A 188 -3.00 -2.07 -8.10
CA SER A 188 -2.90 -1.27 -6.89
C SER A 188 -2.44 -2.12 -5.72
N ILE A 189 -1.58 -1.56 -4.87
CA ILE A 189 -1.27 -2.20 -3.58
C ILE A 189 -2.40 -2.09 -2.56
N LEU A 190 -3.45 -1.31 -2.85
CA LEU A 190 -4.60 -1.09 -1.97
C LEU A 190 -5.81 -1.89 -2.46
N SER A 191 -6.33 -1.59 -3.65
CA SER A 191 -7.52 -2.26 -4.19
C SER A 191 -7.23 -3.59 -4.87
N GLY A 192 -6.00 -3.81 -5.33
CA GLY A 192 -5.68 -4.95 -6.19
C GLY A 192 -6.25 -4.85 -7.60
N LEU A 193 -6.79 -3.68 -8.00
CA LEU A 193 -7.19 -3.39 -9.38
C LEU A 193 -6.02 -2.85 -10.19
N THR A 194 -5.96 -3.22 -11.47
CA THR A 194 -5.18 -2.47 -12.46
C THR A 194 -5.77 -1.07 -12.68
N VAL A 195 -4.98 -0.16 -13.26
CA VAL A 195 -5.45 1.21 -13.51
C VAL A 195 -6.57 1.24 -14.55
N GLU A 196 -6.56 0.29 -15.48
CA GLU A 196 -7.61 0.09 -16.48
C GLU A 196 -8.90 -0.42 -15.82
N GLU A 197 -8.82 -1.39 -14.92
CA GLU A 197 -9.98 -1.90 -14.16
C GLU A 197 -10.60 -0.81 -13.26
N LEU A 198 -9.77 0.01 -12.59
CA LEU A 198 -10.26 1.15 -11.82
C LEU A 198 -11.01 2.13 -12.72
N GLY A 199 -10.45 2.46 -13.88
CA GLY A 199 -11.09 3.34 -14.86
C GLY A 199 -12.41 2.78 -15.43
N ALA A 200 -12.54 1.46 -15.49
CA ALA A 200 -13.77 0.78 -15.89
C ALA A 200 -14.79 0.61 -14.75
N GLY A 201 -14.46 1.00 -13.52
CA GLY A 201 -15.34 0.84 -12.35
C GLY A 201 -15.57 -0.62 -11.98
N VAL A 202 -14.55 -1.48 -12.12
CA VAL A 202 -14.67 -2.90 -11.80
C VAL A 202 -14.95 -3.11 -10.32
N ASP A 203 -16.03 -3.85 -10.05
CA ASP A 203 -16.36 -4.43 -8.75
C ASP A 203 -16.24 -5.96 -8.83
N ARG A 204 -15.67 -6.59 -7.79
CA ARG A 204 -15.46 -8.04 -7.70
C ARG A 204 -16.53 -8.75 -6.85
N GLY A 205 -17.43 -8.01 -6.21
CA GLY A 205 -18.41 -8.55 -5.28
C GLY A 205 -19.30 -9.61 -5.92
N ASP A 206 -19.91 -9.31 -7.06
CA ASP A 206 -20.79 -10.24 -7.77
C ASP A 206 -20.08 -11.53 -8.22
N ALA A 207 -18.82 -11.42 -8.63
CA ALA A 207 -18.03 -12.59 -9.05
C ALA A 207 -17.67 -13.49 -7.85
N LEU A 208 -17.31 -12.89 -6.72
CA LEU A 208 -17.05 -13.61 -5.47
C LEU A 208 -18.31 -14.25 -4.88
N ALA A 209 -19.45 -13.55 -4.95
CA ALA A 209 -20.74 -14.08 -4.52
C ALA A 209 -21.12 -15.34 -5.30
N ARG A 210 -21.03 -15.31 -6.65
CA ARG A 210 -21.33 -16.48 -7.49
C ARG A 210 -20.44 -17.68 -7.13
N ARG A 211 -19.13 -17.45 -6.96
CA ARG A 211 -18.21 -18.53 -6.58
C ARG A 211 -18.48 -19.07 -5.18
N ALA A 212 -18.87 -18.22 -4.24
CA ALA A 212 -19.30 -18.66 -2.92
C ALA A 212 -20.54 -19.57 -3.00
N GLU A 213 -21.52 -19.22 -3.84
CA GLU A 213 -22.70 -20.04 -4.11
C GLU A 213 -22.32 -21.40 -4.75
N ASP A 214 -21.41 -21.39 -5.73
CA ASP A 214 -20.90 -22.62 -6.38
C ASP A 214 -20.20 -23.56 -5.38
N PHE A 215 -19.53 -23.01 -4.37
CA PHE A 215 -18.94 -23.77 -3.26
C PHE A 215 -19.96 -24.17 -2.17
N GLY A 216 -21.25 -23.90 -2.37
CA GLY A 216 -22.32 -24.29 -1.46
C GLY A 216 -22.46 -23.40 -0.22
N ALA A 217 -21.94 -22.17 -0.25
CA ALA A 217 -22.08 -21.24 0.85
C ALA A 217 -23.55 -20.80 1.03
N PRO A 218 -24.16 -20.95 2.21
CA PRO A 218 -25.50 -20.45 2.45
C PRO A 218 -25.52 -18.92 2.48
N ARG A 219 -26.57 -18.33 1.90
CA ARG A 219 -26.87 -16.90 2.02
C ARG A 219 -27.30 -16.57 3.45
N ARG A 220 -26.35 -16.13 4.27
CA ARG A 220 -26.53 -15.80 5.69
C ARG A 220 -25.53 -14.72 6.07
N ALA A 221 -26.03 -13.57 6.54
CA ALA A 221 -25.17 -12.47 6.97
C ALA A 221 -24.29 -12.89 8.17
N VAL A 222 -23.01 -12.56 8.10
CA VAL A 222 -22.04 -12.73 9.18
C VAL A 222 -21.49 -11.35 9.52
N ARG A 223 -21.58 -10.95 10.79
CA ARG A 223 -20.96 -9.71 11.27
C ARG A 223 -19.61 -10.04 11.88
N GLY A 224 -18.62 -9.16 11.73
CA GLY A 224 -17.31 -9.33 12.37
C GLY A 224 -17.39 -9.37 13.90
N GLU A 225 -18.34 -8.63 14.47
CA GLU A 225 -18.65 -8.66 15.90
C GLU A 225 -19.26 -10.01 16.30
N GLY A 226 -18.62 -10.70 17.26
CA GLY A 226 -19.14 -11.95 17.80
C GLY A 226 -18.83 -13.21 16.96
N VAL A 227 -18.02 -13.09 15.91
CA VAL A 227 -17.45 -14.27 15.24
C VAL A 227 -16.63 -15.07 16.24
N LYS A 228 -17.01 -16.33 16.44
CA LYS A 228 -16.19 -17.29 17.20
C LYS A 228 -15.04 -17.73 16.31
N LEU A 229 -13.84 -17.37 16.72
CA LEU A 229 -12.61 -17.77 16.05
C LEU A 229 -12.37 -19.27 16.20
N MET A 230 -11.99 -19.92 15.10
CA MET A 230 -11.42 -21.26 15.14
C MET A 230 -10.05 -21.19 15.82
N LEU A 231 -9.82 -21.99 16.85
CA LEU A 231 -8.57 -22.03 17.60
C LEU A 231 -7.74 -23.24 17.18
N ALA A 232 -6.42 -23.09 17.21
CA ALA A 232 -5.50 -24.18 16.96
C ALA A 232 -5.33 -25.04 18.21
N HIS A 233 -5.09 -26.33 18.01
CA HIS A 233 -4.56 -27.23 19.03
C HIS A 233 -3.05 -27.44 18.78
N THR A 234 -2.30 -27.69 19.85
CA THR A 234 -0.88 -28.00 19.76
C THR A 234 -0.70 -29.46 19.33
N ALA A 235 0.16 -29.70 18.34
CA ALA A 235 0.65 -31.03 18.00
C ALA A 235 2.01 -31.28 18.67
N GLU A 236 2.30 -32.52 19.06
CA GLU A 236 3.55 -32.88 19.76
C GLU A 236 4.77 -32.89 18.82
N ALA A 237 4.56 -33.19 17.53
CA ALA A 237 5.60 -33.21 16.51
C ALA A 237 5.08 -32.67 15.18
N PRO A 238 5.96 -32.13 14.31
CA PRO A 238 5.63 -31.87 12.91
C PRO A 238 5.17 -33.17 12.23
N PHE A 239 4.19 -33.07 11.35
CA PHE A 239 3.67 -34.18 10.55
C PHE A 239 3.47 -33.75 9.10
N SER A 240 3.12 -34.72 8.27
CA SER A 240 2.78 -34.56 6.85
C SER A 240 1.57 -35.46 6.60
N ASP A 241 0.45 -34.88 6.20
CA ASP A 241 -0.79 -35.53 5.82
C ASP A 241 -1.48 -34.74 4.67
N PRO A 242 -1.73 -35.35 3.50
CA PRO A 242 -2.31 -34.66 2.34
C PRO A 242 -3.70 -34.04 2.58
N GLU A 243 -4.39 -34.40 3.67
CA GLU A 243 -5.66 -33.78 4.09
C GLU A 243 -5.45 -32.46 4.86
N TRP A 244 -4.21 -31.98 5.00
CA TRP A 244 -3.85 -30.78 5.75
C TRP A 244 -3.22 -29.70 4.88
N LEU A 245 -3.59 -28.45 5.20
CA LEU A 245 -2.89 -27.27 4.71
C LEU A 245 -1.98 -26.75 5.82
N PHE A 246 -0.72 -26.53 5.49
CA PHE A 246 0.26 -25.92 6.37
C PHE A 246 0.54 -24.47 6.00
N GLU A 247 0.54 -23.63 7.01
CA GLU A 247 0.78 -22.19 6.90
C GLU A 247 1.87 -21.75 7.87
N LEU A 248 2.57 -20.67 7.53
CA LEU A 248 3.47 -20.03 8.47
C LEU A 248 2.66 -19.46 9.64
N LYS A 249 2.91 -19.97 10.84
CA LYS A 249 2.37 -19.38 12.06
C LYS A 249 3.02 -18.00 12.28
N LEU A 250 2.23 -16.96 12.12
CA LEU A 250 2.63 -15.59 12.40
C LEU A 250 2.56 -15.29 13.91
N ASP A 251 3.38 -14.34 14.35
CA ASP A 251 3.39 -13.82 15.71
C ASP A 251 3.00 -12.34 15.68
N GLY A 252 1.72 -12.06 15.92
CA GLY A 252 1.17 -10.72 15.82
C GLY A 252 -0.06 -10.55 16.70
N TYR A 253 -1.00 -9.71 16.24
CA TYR A 253 -2.33 -9.60 16.82
C TYR A 253 -3.35 -10.18 15.85
N ARG A 254 -3.97 -11.29 16.23
CA ARG A 254 -5.12 -11.85 15.50
C ARG A 254 -6.29 -10.88 15.54
N MET A 255 -6.80 -10.54 14.36
CA MET A 255 -7.89 -9.60 14.15
C MET A 255 -8.91 -10.18 13.17
N ILE A 256 -10.19 -9.91 13.46
CA ILE A 256 -11.25 -10.00 12.45
C ILE A 256 -11.37 -8.65 11.77
N ALA A 257 -11.15 -8.63 10.46
CA ALA A 257 -11.44 -7.50 9.60
C ALA A 257 -12.82 -7.70 8.97
N ALA A 258 -13.72 -6.75 9.16
CA ALA A 258 -15.06 -6.82 8.57
C ALA A 258 -15.38 -5.52 7.83
N ARG A 259 -16.01 -5.64 6.67
CA ARG A 259 -16.59 -4.52 5.92
C ARG A 259 -18.06 -4.79 5.67
N ASP A 260 -18.87 -3.78 5.90
CA ASP A 260 -20.31 -3.73 5.59
C ASP A 260 -20.58 -2.38 4.91
N GLY A 261 -20.69 -2.41 3.58
CA GLY A 261 -20.73 -1.23 2.73
C GLY A 261 -19.50 -0.34 2.94
N HIS A 262 -19.72 0.89 3.39
CA HIS A 262 -18.64 1.85 3.63
C HIS A 262 -17.99 1.72 5.02
N VAL A 263 -18.55 0.89 5.91
CA VAL A 263 -18.07 0.75 7.28
C VAL A 263 -17.11 -0.43 7.35
N CYS A 264 -15.84 -0.15 7.65
CA CYS A 264 -14.84 -1.17 7.88
C CYS A 264 -14.33 -1.11 9.32
N ARG A 265 -14.27 -2.26 9.98
CA ARG A 265 -13.86 -2.41 11.38
C ARG A 265 -12.80 -3.49 11.54
N LEU A 266 -11.97 -3.31 12.55
CA LEU A 266 -11.05 -4.32 13.06
C LEU A 266 -11.47 -4.71 14.47
N HIS A 267 -11.64 -6.00 14.72
CA HIS A 267 -11.96 -6.54 16.04
C HIS A 267 -10.82 -7.43 16.52
N THR A 268 -10.39 -7.24 17.76
CA THR A 268 -9.44 -8.16 18.41
C THR A 268 -10.06 -9.54 18.59
N ARG A 269 -9.22 -10.54 18.88
CA ARG A 269 -9.65 -11.89 19.29
C ARG A 269 -10.79 -11.94 20.31
N ASN A 270 -10.88 -10.96 21.22
CA ASN A 270 -11.91 -10.91 22.27
C ASN A 270 -13.12 -10.04 21.90
N GLY A 271 -13.21 -9.57 20.65
CA GLY A 271 -14.32 -8.75 20.14
C GLY A 271 -14.16 -7.23 20.34
N ASN A 272 -13.11 -6.77 21.03
CA ASN A 272 -12.88 -5.33 21.21
C ASN A 272 -12.57 -4.63 19.89
N ASP A 273 -13.12 -3.43 19.70
CA ASP A 273 -12.83 -2.57 18.54
C ASP A 273 -11.37 -2.06 18.57
N ALA A 274 -10.63 -2.37 17.52
CA ALA A 274 -9.25 -1.95 17.26
C ALA A 274 -9.12 -1.13 15.97
N THR A 275 -10.23 -0.65 15.39
CA THR A 275 -10.29 0.06 14.11
C THR A 275 -9.40 1.30 14.09
N SER A 276 -9.38 2.06 15.19
CA SER A 276 -8.54 3.26 15.32
C SER A 276 -7.06 2.96 15.53
N TRP A 277 -6.66 1.70 15.77
CA TRP A 277 -5.27 1.36 16.09
C TRP A 277 -4.43 1.30 14.81
N PHE A 278 -5.01 0.81 13.72
CA PHE A 278 -4.35 0.59 12.44
C PHE A 278 -5.16 1.19 11.28
N PRO A 279 -5.32 2.52 11.23
CA PRO A 279 -6.13 3.16 10.19
C PRO A 279 -5.58 2.91 8.78
N GLU A 280 -4.28 2.65 8.62
CA GLU A 280 -3.67 2.25 7.34
C GLU A 280 -4.17 0.90 6.82
N ILE A 281 -4.49 -0.05 7.72
CA ILE A 281 -5.06 -1.35 7.36
C ILE A 281 -6.55 -1.18 7.03
N VAL A 282 -7.28 -0.40 7.83
CA VAL A 282 -8.70 -0.09 7.58
C VAL A 282 -8.87 0.60 6.23
N ARG A 283 -8.00 1.54 5.87
CA ARG A 283 -8.02 2.18 4.55
C ARG A 283 -7.82 1.15 3.43
N ALA A 284 -6.81 0.29 3.53
CA ALA A 284 -6.57 -0.75 2.53
C ALA A 284 -7.76 -1.73 2.39
N LEU A 285 -8.36 -2.15 3.51
CA LEU A 285 -9.56 -3.01 3.49
C LEU A 285 -10.76 -2.32 2.81
N ARG A 286 -10.91 -1.00 2.98
CA ARG A 286 -11.94 -0.19 2.31
C ARG A 286 -11.67 0.05 0.83
N SER A 287 -10.42 -0.07 0.39
CA SER A 287 -10.06 0.06 -1.02
C SER A 287 -10.34 -1.20 -1.83
N LEU A 288 -10.58 -2.35 -1.18
CA LEU A 288 -10.94 -3.58 -1.90
C LEU A 288 -12.21 -3.37 -2.73
N PRO A 289 -12.29 -3.91 -3.96
CA PRO A 289 -13.43 -3.76 -4.87
C PRO A 289 -14.57 -4.72 -4.49
N VAL A 290 -14.92 -4.74 -3.20
CA VAL A 290 -15.94 -5.59 -2.58
C VAL A 290 -16.47 -4.86 -1.36
N ASP A 291 -17.79 -4.76 -1.23
CA ASP A 291 -18.43 -3.99 -0.16
C ASP A 291 -18.78 -4.78 1.11
N ASP A 292 -18.80 -6.11 1.06
CA ASP A 292 -19.12 -6.95 2.21
C ASP A 292 -18.19 -8.16 2.32
N PHE A 293 -17.48 -8.25 3.45
CA PHE A 293 -16.64 -9.40 3.78
C PHE A 293 -16.34 -9.47 5.28
N VAL A 294 -15.97 -10.68 5.73
CA VAL A 294 -15.37 -10.94 7.04
C VAL A 294 -14.13 -11.81 6.85
N VAL A 295 -12.96 -11.27 7.22
CA VAL A 295 -11.64 -11.90 7.04
C VAL A 295 -10.98 -12.12 8.40
N ASP A 296 -10.41 -13.30 8.60
CA ASP A 296 -9.56 -13.63 9.74
C ASP A 296 -8.09 -13.50 9.33
N GLY A 297 -7.32 -12.83 10.18
CA GLY A 297 -5.94 -12.54 9.87
C GLY A 297 -5.14 -12.08 11.07
N GLU A 298 -3.85 -11.85 10.81
CA GLU A 298 -2.87 -11.44 11.80
C GLU A 298 -2.26 -10.08 11.40
N ILE A 299 -2.30 -9.09 12.29
CA ILE A 299 -1.52 -7.86 12.08
C ILE A 299 -0.10 -8.08 12.61
N VAL A 300 0.88 -7.86 11.73
CA VAL A 300 2.30 -8.00 12.02
C VAL A 300 3.03 -6.70 11.68
N MET A 301 3.98 -6.33 12.52
CA MET A 301 4.96 -5.26 12.24
C MET A 301 6.28 -5.88 11.83
N HIS A 302 6.97 -5.29 10.86
CA HIS A 302 8.29 -5.75 10.43
C HIS A 302 9.40 -4.82 10.92
N ASP A 303 10.59 -5.37 11.13
CA ASP A 303 11.82 -4.59 11.26
C ASP A 303 12.34 -4.12 9.88
N GLU A 304 13.45 -3.39 9.88
CA GLU A 304 14.05 -2.84 8.66
C GLU A 304 14.55 -3.94 7.70
N ALA A 305 14.79 -5.16 8.19
CA ALA A 305 15.14 -6.33 7.38
C ALA A 305 13.90 -7.10 6.89
N GLY A 306 12.68 -6.63 7.21
CA GLY A 306 11.42 -7.27 6.83
C GLY A 306 11.03 -8.44 7.74
N ARG A 307 11.67 -8.63 8.90
CA ARG A 307 11.35 -9.73 9.83
C ARG A 307 10.25 -9.31 10.81
N PRO A 308 9.31 -10.20 11.17
CA PRO A 308 8.30 -9.92 12.18
C PRO A 308 8.91 -9.43 13.51
N SER A 309 8.30 -8.40 14.11
CA SER A 309 8.73 -7.81 15.36
C SER A 309 7.53 -7.54 16.28
N PHE A 310 7.28 -8.48 17.17
CA PHE A 310 6.20 -8.38 18.15
C PHE A 310 6.35 -7.16 19.08
N GLN A 311 7.59 -6.81 19.46
CA GLN A 311 7.86 -5.62 20.28
C GLN A 311 7.42 -4.32 19.58
N ARG A 312 7.66 -4.19 18.26
CA ARG A 312 7.22 -3.03 17.47
C ARG A 312 5.70 -2.99 17.39
N LEU A 313 5.06 -4.14 17.18
CA LEU A 313 3.60 -4.26 17.18
C LEU A 313 2.99 -3.79 18.51
N GLN A 314 3.51 -4.26 19.65
CA GLN A 314 3.02 -3.84 20.96
C GLN A 314 3.16 -2.33 21.16
N ARG A 315 4.28 -1.72 20.76
CA ARG A 315 4.47 -0.27 20.84
C ARG A 315 3.47 0.47 19.95
N ARG A 316 3.37 0.07 18.68
CA ARG A 316 2.46 0.66 17.67
C ARG A 316 1.00 0.59 18.13
N ALA A 317 0.60 -0.55 18.68
CA ALA A 317 -0.76 -0.80 19.13
C ALA A 317 -1.10 -0.17 20.48
N ARG A 318 -0.15 0.45 21.20
CA ARG A 318 -0.40 1.23 22.43
C ARG A 318 -0.60 2.72 22.17
N ILE A 319 -0.31 3.20 20.96
CA ILE A 319 -0.55 4.59 20.58
C ILE A 319 -2.06 4.83 20.50
N ARG A 320 -2.53 5.92 21.11
CA ARG A 320 -3.98 6.23 21.22
C ARG A 320 -4.34 7.64 20.77
N ARG A 321 -3.42 8.61 20.86
CA ARG A 321 -3.67 9.98 20.42
C ARG A 321 -3.84 10.00 18.90
N PRO A 322 -4.95 10.52 18.33
CA PRO A 322 -5.23 10.43 16.90
C PRO A 322 -4.11 10.92 15.99
N MET A 323 -3.46 12.05 16.34
CA MET A 323 -2.33 12.57 15.57
C MET A 323 -1.11 11.65 15.60
N ASP A 324 -0.80 11.07 16.75
CA ASP A 324 0.31 10.12 16.89
C ASP A 324 0.02 8.82 16.13
N VAL A 325 -1.24 8.37 16.12
CA VAL A 325 -1.67 7.23 15.30
C VAL A 325 -1.53 7.54 13.82
N LYS A 326 -2.01 8.71 13.34
CA LYS A 326 -1.85 9.12 11.93
C LYS A 326 -0.38 9.11 11.53
N ARG A 327 0.50 9.72 12.34
CA ARG A 327 1.95 9.73 12.10
C ARG A 327 2.56 8.32 12.13
N ALA A 328 2.19 7.48 13.08
CA ALA A 328 2.69 6.12 13.17
C ALA A 328 2.20 5.24 12.00
N SER A 329 0.97 5.45 11.51
CA SER A 329 0.40 4.72 10.37
C SER A 329 1.20 4.93 9.07
N LEU A 330 1.88 6.07 8.98
CA LEU A 330 2.72 6.45 7.85
C LEU A 330 4.15 5.91 8.01
N ARG A 331 4.78 6.17 9.16
CA ARG A 331 6.20 5.83 9.36
C ARG A 331 6.45 4.37 9.75
N GLN A 332 5.48 3.74 10.41
CA GLN A 332 5.55 2.38 10.94
C GLN A 332 4.22 1.65 10.64
N PRO A 333 3.91 1.41 9.35
CA PRO A 333 2.67 0.75 8.95
C PRO A 333 2.67 -0.73 9.35
N GLY A 334 1.52 -1.21 9.82
CA GLY A 334 1.27 -2.65 9.95
C GLY A 334 1.09 -3.36 8.62
N THR A 335 1.17 -4.68 8.65
CA THR A 335 0.74 -5.56 7.55
C THR A 335 -0.29 -6.54 8.10
N PHE A 336 -1.44 -6.64 7.43
CA PHE A 336 -2.49 -7.61 7.76
C PHE A 336 -2.33 -8.84 6.88
N TYR A 337 -1.97 -9.95 7.51
CA TYR A 337 -1.84 -11.25 6.89
C TYR A 337 -3.14 -12.00 7.03
N ALA A 338 -3.94 -12.02 5.96
CA ALA A 338 -5.21 -12.72 5.89
C ALA A 338 -4.98 -14.21 5.62
N PHE A 339 -5.54 -15.08 6.45
CA PHE A 339 -5.41 -16.53 6.29
C PHE A 339 -6.76 -17.23 6.06
N ASP A 340 -7.89 -16.63 6.43
CA ASP A 340 -9.23 -17.21 6.20
C ASP A 340 -10.27 -16.15 5.79
N LEU A 341 -11.21 -16.52 4.93
CA LEU A 341 -12.38 -15.71 4.54
C LEU A 341 -13.62 -16.38 5.11
N LEU A 342 -14.26 -15.71 6.06
CA LEU A 342 -15.39 -16.26 6.82
C LEU A 342 -16.74 -15.91 6.21
N ALA A 343 -16.82 -14.79 5.51
CA ALA A 343 -18.00 -14.39 4.75
C ALA A 343 -17.62 -13.40 3.64
N VAL A 344 -18.43 -13.37 2.59
CA VAL A 344 -18.30 -12.42 1.47
C VAL A 344 -19.66 -12.20 0.82
N MET A 345 -20.03 -10.94 0.57
CA MET A 345 -21.24 -10.55 -0.17
C MET A 345 -22.51 -11.30 0.28
N GLY A 346 -22.76 -11.34 1.59
CA GLY A 346 -23.92 -11.97 2.21
C GLY A 346 -23.86 -13.50 2.32
N HIS A 347 -22.77 -14.16 1.93
CA HIS A 347 -22.57 -15.60 2.01
C HIS A 347 -21.69 -15.98 3.19
N ASP A 348 -22.13 -16.95 3.98
CA ASP A 348 -21.40 -17.48 5.13
C ASP A 348 -20.51 -18.65 4.69
N LEU A 349 -19.21 -18.44 4.66
CA LEU A 349 -18.26 -19.42 4.16
C LEU A 349 -17.84 -20.43 5.22
N ARG A 350 -18.24 -20.29 6.49
CA ARG A 350 -17.68 -21.13 7.58
C ARG A 350 -18.00 -22.63 7.46
N SER A 351 -18.99 -23.01 6.64
CA SER A 351 -19.30 -24.41 6.31
C SER A 351 -18.63 -24.92 5.03
N VAL A 352 -17.99 -24.03 4.27
CA VAL A 352 -17.29 -24.35 3.02
C VAL A 352 -15.88 -24.89 3.33
N GLY A 353 -15.34 -25.77 2.49
CA GLY A 353 -13.99 -26.34 2.64
C GLY A 353 -12.90 -25.26 2.71
N LEU A 354 -11.86 -25.48 3.52
CA LEU A 354 -10.82 -24.47 3.76
C LEU A 354 -10.10 -24.04 2.46
N GLU A 355 -9.80 -24.99 1.57
CA GLU A 355 -9.17 -24.69 0.27
C GLU A 355 -9.99 -23.69 -0.55
N ASP A 356 -11.30 -23.90 -0.66
CA ASP A 356 -12.22 -23.02 -1.39
C ASP A 356 -12.31 -21.62 -0.76
N ARG A 357 -12.34 -21.55 0.58
CA ARG A 357 -12.30 -20.25 1.29
C ARG A 357 -10.99 -19.51 1.01
N LYS A 358 -9.87 -20.23 0.99
CA LYS A 358 -8.56 -19.66 0.64
C LYS A 358 -8.48 -19.25 -0.83
N ALA A 359 -9.13 -19.97 -1.73
CA ALA A 359 -9.22 -19.58 -3.14
C ALA A 359 -10.01 -18.27 -3.32
N LEU A 360 -11.14 -18.10 -2.62
CA LEU A 360 -11.88 -16.82 -2.60
C LEU A 360 -11.05 -15.70 -1.96
N LEU A 361 -10.34 -15.99 -0.86
CA LEU A 361 -9.49 -15.03 -0.19
C LEU A 361 -8.34 -14.54 -1.08
N ARG A 362 -7.73 -15.44 -1.86
CA ARG A 362 -6.65 -15.10 -2.79
C ARG A 362 -7.11 -14.10 -3.86
N ASP A 363 -8.35 -14.21 -4.32
CA ASP A 363 -8.90 -13.30 -5.34
C ASP A 363 -9.38 -11.96 -4.76
N LEU A 364 -9.65 -11.95 -3.46
CA LEU A 364 -9.97 -10.73 -2.71
C LEU A 364 -8.73 -9.90 -2.38
N VAL A 365 -7.62 -10.55 -1.99
CA VAL A 365 -6.43 -9.86 -1.47
C VAL A 365 -5.46 -9.47 -2.61
N PRO A 366 -4.97 -8.21 -2.66
CA PRO A 366 -4.00 -7.79 -3.67
C PRO A 366 -2.71 -8.63 -3.66
N PRO A 367 -2.04 -8.79 -4.83
CA PRO A 367 -0.80 -9.58 -4.93
C PRO A 367 0.38 -8.96 -4.15
N ALA A 368 0.34 -7.66 -3.90
CA ALA A 368 1.30 -6.95 -3.07
C ALA A 368 0.58 -5.84 -2.30
N GLY A 369 1.03 -5.54 -1.08
CA GLY A 369 0.48 -4.42 -0.32
C GLY A 369 0.52 -4.61 1.19
N PRO A 370 -0.23 -3.76 1.93
CA PRO A 370 -0.40 -3.87 3.38
C PRO A 370 -1.36 -5.00 3.76
N LEU A 371 -2.15 -5.51 2.82
CA LEU A 371 -2.92 -6.75 2.96
C LEU A 371 -2.17 -7.87 2.23
N ARG A 372 -2.00 -9.01 2.90
CA ARG A 372 -1.26 -10.16 2.34
C ARG A 372 -2.02 -11.45 2.56
N PHE A 373 -2.16 -12.22 1.50
CA PHE A 373 -2.64 -13.59 1.60
C PHE A 373 -1.55 -14.46 2.22
N VAL A 374 -1.90 -15.25 3.24
CA VAL A 374 -1.00 -16.26 3.80
C VAL A 374 -1.08 -17.50 2.90
N ASP A 375 0.01 -17.72 2.18
CA ASP A 375 0.16 -18.91 1.34
C ASP A 375 0.27 -20.17 2.18
N HIS A 376 -0.07 -21.29 1.55
CA HIS A 376 -0.10 -22.59 2.19
C HIS A 376 0.48 -23.65 1.27
N PHE A 377 0.87 -24.77 1.86
CA PHE A 377 1.22 -25.98 1.11
C PHE A 377 0.44 -27.16 1.67
N VAL A 378 0.07 -28.08 0.79
CA VAL A 378 -0.44 -29.40 1.16
C VAL A 378 0.76 -30.23 1.59
N GLY A 379 0.66 -30.94 2.71
CA GLY A 379 1.79 -31.73 3.20
C GLY A 379 1.32 -32.81 4.12
#